data_AF-A0A382YED8-F1
#
_entry.id   AF-A0A382YED8-F1
#
_cell.length_a   1.000
_cell.length_b   1.000
_cell.length_c   1.000
_cell.angle_alpha   90.00
_cell.angle_beta   90.00
_cell.angle_gamma   90.00
#
_symmetry.space_group_name_H-M   'P 1'
#
loop_
_entity.id
_entity.type
_entity.pdbx_description
1 polymer ?
#
loop_
_entity_poly.entity_id
_entity_poly.type
_entity_poly.pdbx_seq_one_letter_code
_entity_poly.pdbx_strand_id
1 'polypeptide(L)'
;MMIVILLIGIMSAVAVPRFARRIELAELRTEKEFVNQIWEELELHAEEQFESTGTESWPENPLTVLGRTRNVIITYELGIPDEDN
;
A
#
# COMPACT_ATOMS: atom_id res chain seq x y z
N MET A 1 -44.76 -2.42 13.35
CA MET A 1 -43.81 -1.35 12.97
C MET A 1 -42.86 -1.01 14.12
N MET A 2 -43.35 -0.67 15.31
CA MET A 2 -42.53 -0.25 16.46
C MET A 2 -41.50 -1.29 16.96
N ILE A 3 -41.88 -2.57 17.08
CA ILE A 3 -40.98 -3.65 17.52
C ILE A 3 -39.78 -3.84 16.59
N VAL A 4 -40.00 -3.75 15.27
CA VAL A 4 -38.94 -3.97 14.27
C VAL A 4 -37.89 -2.86 14.34
N ILE A 5 -38.32 -1.61 14.49
CA ILE A 5 -37.41 -0.46 14.62
C ILE A 5 -36.54 -0.60 15.87
N LEU A 6 -37.13 -1.02 16.99
CA LEU A 6 -36.39 -1.23 18.24
C LEU A 6 -35.37 -2.37 18.12
N LEU A 7 -35.75 -3.49 17.48
CA LEU A 7 -34.84 -4.61 17.24
C LEU A 7 -33.68 -4.21 16.32
N ILE A 8 -33.93 -3.46 15.25
CA ILE A 8 -32.89 -2.95 14.36
C ILE A 8 -31.97 -1.98 15.11
N GLY A 9 -32.51 -1.13 15.99
CA GLY A 9 -31.73 -0.20 16.80
C GLY A 9 -30.69 -0.92 17.68
N ILE A 10 -31.11 -1.98 18.38
CA ILE A 10 -30.21 -2.76 19.26
C ILE A 10 -29.20 -3.54 18.42
N MET A 11 -29.64 -4.19 17.34
CA MET A 11 -28.75 -4.92 16.44
C MET A 11 -27.70 -4.01 15.80
N SER A 12 -28.10 -2.80 15.39
CA SER A 12 -27.21 -1.79 14.83
C SER A 12 -26.14 -1.35 15.84
N ALA A 13 -26.55 -1.06 17.07
CA ALA A 13 -25.63 -0.63 18.12
C ALA A 13 -24.51 -1.66 18.40
N VAL A 14 -24.82 -2.96 18.31
CA VAL A 14 -23.85 -4.04 18.48
C VAL A 14 -23.01 -4.29 17.22
N ALA A 15 -23.62 -4.16 16.03
CA ALA A 15 -22.96 -4.47 14.77
C ALA A 15 -21.94 -3.41 14.33
N VAL A 16 -22.24 -2.12 14.53
CA VAL A 16 -21.39 -0.99 14.11
C VAL A 16 -19.94 -1.10 14.63
N PRO A 17 -19.68 -1.25 15.96
CA PRO A 17 -18.31 -1.31 16.46
C PRO A 17 -17.54 -2.54 15.94
N ARG A 18 -18.24 -3.66 15.72
CA ARG A 18 -17.65 -4.87 15.14
C ARG A 18 -17.23 -4.65 13.69
N PHE A 19 -18.06 -3.98 12.89
CA PHE A 19 -17.73 -3.67 11.51
C PHE A 19 -16.59 -2.65 11.41
N ALA A 20 -16.60 -1.60 12.23
CA ALA A 20 -15.51 -0.62 12.30
C ALA A 20 -14.16 -1.30 12.53
N ARG A 21 -14.07 -2.18 13.55
CA ARG A 21 -12.84 -2.96 13.82
C ARG A 21 -12.44 -3.88 12.67
N ARG A 22 -13.41 -4.46 11.95
CA ARG A 22 -13.09 -5.32 10.78
C ARG A 22 -12.56 -4.51 9.61
N ILE A 23 -13.07 -3.31 9.38
CA ILE A 23 -12.61 -2.41 8.32
C ILE A 23 -11.18 -1.98 8.63
N GLU A 24 -10.91 -1.52 9.85
CA GLU A 24 -9.55 -1.16 10.29
C GLU A 24 -8.54 -2.31 10.10
N LEU A 25 -8.93 -3.53 10.51
CA LEU A 25 -8.08 -4.71 10.28
C LEU A 25 -7.92 -5.09 8.81
N ALA A 26 -8.93 -4.81 7.97
CA ALA A 26 -8.85 -5.03 6.53
C ALA A 26 -7.92 -4.01 5.87
N GLU A 27 -8.02 -2.73 6.25
CA GLU A 27 -7.13 -1.66 5.79
C GLU A 27 -5.68 -1.96 6.14
N LEU A 28 -5.39 -2.32 7.39
CA LEU A 28 -4.03 -2.71 7.81
C LEU A 28 -3.50 -3.93 7.05
N ARG A 29 -4.36 -4.90 6.73
CA ARG A 29 -3.95 -6.07 5.93
C ARG A 29 -3.63 -5.67 4.50
N THR A 30 -4.48 -4.85 3.88
CA THR A 30 -4.27 -4.38 2.51
C THR A 30 -3.02 -3.49 2.42
N GLU A 31 -2.78 -2.62 3.39
CA GLU A 31 -1.55 -1.82 3.44
C GLU A 31 -0.31 -2.70 3.56
N LYS A 32 -0.34 -3.70 4.46
CA LYS A 32 0.76 -4.65 4.62
C LYS A 32 0.98 -5.50 3.37
N GLU A 33 -0.09 -5.97 2.74
CA GLU A 33 -0.04 -6.72 1.49
C GLU A 33 0.59 -5.89 0.37
N PHE A 34 0.20 -4.62 0.26
CA PHE A 34 0.78 -3.69 -0.71
C PHE A 34 2.28 -3.47 -0.48
N VAL A 35 2.71 -3.22 0.77
CA VAL A 35 4.13 -3.04 1.09
C VAL A 35 4.94 -4.32 0.80
N ASN A 36 4.39 -5.48 1.17
CA ASN A 36 5.04 -6.76 0.90
C ASN A 36 5.18 -7.02 -0.61
N GLN A 37 4.16 -6.68 -1.40
CA GLN A 37 4.22 -6.78 -2.85
C GLN A 37 5.33 -5.91 -3.42
N ILE A 38 5.48 -4.66 -2.96
CA ILE A 38 6.60 -3.80 -3.40
C ILE A 38 7.93 -4.45 -3.08
N TRP A 39 8.09 -4.99 -1.86
CA TRP A 39 9.32 -5.65 -1.44
C TRP A 39 9.68 -6.87 -2.30
N GLU A 40 8.70 -7.73 -2.59
CA GLU A 40 8.90 -8.93 -3.42
C GLU A 40 9.36 -8.56 -4.85
N GLU A 41 8.75 -7.55 -5.44
CA GLU A 41 9.10 -7.07 -6.79
C GLU A 41 10.47 -6.37 -6.83
N LEU A 42 10.86 -5.70 -5.74
CA LEU A 42 12.20 -5.11 -5.62
C LEU A 42 13.29 -6.17 -5.47
N GLU A 43 13.00 -7.23 -4.72
CA GLU A 43 13.92 -8.37 -4.59
C GLU A 43 14.11 -9.07 -5.93
N LEU A 44 13.02 -9.32 -6.65
CA LEU A 44 13.07 -9.87 -8.01
C LEU A 44 13.92 -8.99 -8.94
N HIS A 45 13.74 -7.67 -8.88
CA HIS A 45 14.56 -6.76 -9.67
C HIS A 45 16.04 -6.78 -9.25
N ALA A 46 16.33 -6.92 -7.96
CA ALA A 46 17.69 -7.03 -7.47
C ALA A 46 18.38 -8.31 -8.00
N GLU A 47 17.65 -9.42 -8.05
CA GLU A 47 18.12 -10.67 -8.66
C GLU A 47 18.41 -10.48 -10.17
N GLU A 48 17.51 -9.83 -10.92
CA GLU A 48 17.74 -9.51 -12.34
C GLU A 48 18.97 -8.60 -12.55
N GLN A 49 19.21 -7.64 -11.66
CA GLN A 49 20.40 -6.78 -11.70
C GLN A 49 21.68 -7.54 -11.35
N PHE A 50 21.60 -8.49 -10.42
CA PHE A 50 22.72 -9.37 -10.10
C PHE A 50 23.11 -10.22 -11.29
N GLU A 51 22.14 -10.79 -12.02
CA GLU A 51 22.43 -11.58 -13.22
C GLU A 51 23.07 -10.75 -14.35
N SER A 52 22.67 -9.48 -14.50
CA SER A 52 23.12 -8.63 -15.60
C SER A 52 24.42 -7.86 -15.32
N THR A 53 24.57 -7.33 -14.11
CA THR A 53 25.67 -6.42 -13.72
C THR A 53 26.63 -7.08 -12.71
N GLY A 54 26.24 -8.19 -12.08
CA GLY A 54 27.03 -8.89 -11.06
C GLY A 54 26.91 -8.28 -9.65
N THR A 55 26.01 -7.32 -9.46
CA THR A 55 25.76 -6.64 -8.19
C THR A 55 24.26 -6.49 -7.97
N GLU A 56 23.79 -6.89 -6.80
CA GLU A 56 22.41 -6.61 -6.36
C GLU A 56 22.27 -5.11 -6.09
N SER A 57 21.33 -4.47 -6.78
CA SER A 57 21.03 -3.06 -6.59
C SER A 57 19.54 -2.82 -6.71
N TRP A 58 19.01 -1.99 -5.80
CA TRP A 58 17.64 -1.53 -5.89
C TRP A 58 17.55 -0.24 -6.71
N PRO A 59 16.42 -0.01 -7.40
CA PRO A 59 16.16 1.25 -8.09
C PRO A 59 16.06 2.41 -7.08
N GLU A 60 16.40 3.63 -7.51
CA GLU A 60 16.26 4.83 -6.68
C GLU A 60 14.82 5.12 -6.25
N ASN A 61 13.85 4.79 -7.13
CA ASN A 61 12.43 4.84 -6.82
C ASN A 61 11.79 3.46 -7.04
N PRO A 62 11.18 2.86 -6.01
CA PRO A 62 10.63 1.52 -6.09
C PRO A 62 9.40 1.39 -7.00
N LEU A 63 8.69 2.49 -7.28
CA LEU A 63 7.54 2.50 -8.19
C LEU A 63 7.96 2.40 -9.67
N THR A 64 9.25 2.62 -9.98
CA THR A 64 9.79 2.52 -11.34
C THR A 64 9.73 1.08 -11.85
N VAL A 65 10.01 0.10 -10.98
CA VAL A 65 9.98 -1.33 -11.32
C VAL A 65 8.54 -1.82 -11.54
N LEU A 66 7.58 -1.26 -10.80
CA LEU A 66 6.17 -1.64 -10.89
C LEU A 66 5.45 -1.09 -12.13
N GLY A 67 6.13 -0.30 -12.97
CA GLY A 67 5.55 0.31 -14.17
C GLY A 67 4.39 1.28 -13.88
N ARG A 68 4.24 1.73 -12.62
CA ARG A 68 3.16 2.61 -12.17
C ARG A 68 3.69 4.01 -11.90
N THR A 69 3.71 4.83 -12.95
CA THR A 69 3.82 6.29 -12.80
C THR A 69 2.42 6.91 -12.81
N ARG A 70 2.10 7.73 -11.81
CA ARG A 70 0.81 8.43 -11.71
C ARG A 70 0.78 9.67 -12.61
N ASN A 71 0.88 9.51 -13.94
CA ASN A 71 0.91 10.63 -14.90
C ASN A 71 1.96 11.71 -14.56
N VAL A 72 3.03 11.33 -13.85
CA VAL A 72 4.14 12.21 -13.45
C VAL A 72 5.41 11.52 -13.92
N ILE A 73 6.01 12.07 -14.98
CA ILE A 73 7.33 11.63 -15.43
C ILE A 73 8.33 12.16 -14.42
N ILE A 74 8.94 11.28 -13.64
CA ILE A 74 9.97 11.65 -12.67
C ILE A 74 11.26 11.81 -13.47
N THR A 75 11.53 13.04 -13.89
CA THR A 75 12.80 13.41 -14.55
C THR A 75 13.81 13.76 -13.47
N TYR A 76 14.82 12.91 -13.30
CA TYR A 76 15.88 12.98 -12.29
C TYR A 76 16.86 14.17 -12.46
N GLU A 77 16.47 15.31 -13.04
CA GLU A 77 17.36 16.49 -13.16
C GLU A 77 17.42 17.33 -11.88
N LEU A 78 16.39 17.25 -11.04
CA LEU A 78 16.39 17.78 -9.68
C LEU A 78 16.17 16.59 -8.76
N GLY A 79 17.20 16.14 -8.06
CA GLY A 79 17.08 15.10 -7.04
C GLY A 79 15.96 15.40 -6.04
N ILE A 80 15.52 14.39 -5.30
CA ILE A 80 14.58 14.56 -4.18
C ILE A 80 15.10 15.74 -3.34
N PRO A 81 14.34 16.84 -3.18
CA PRO A 81 14.82 18.01 -2.46
C PRO A 81 15.17 17.59 -1.03
N ASP A 82 16.46 17.70 -0.69
CA ASP A 82 17.04 17.40 0.62
C ASP A 82 16.86 18.55 1.62
N GLU A 83 16.15 19.62 1.23
CA GLU A 83 15.86 20.75 2.10
C GLU A 83 14.36 21.03 2.15
N ASP A 84 13.81 20.87 3.36
CA ASP A 84 12.47 21.26 3.78
C ASP A 84 12.48 22.79 4.03
N ASN A 85 11.78 23.55 3.18
CA ASN A 85 11.41 24.94 3.48
C ASN A 85 9.93 25.18 3.15
#